data_AF-A0A259DCY4-F1
#
_entry.id   AF-A0A259DCY4-F1
#
_cell.length_a   1.000
_cell.length_b   1.000
_cell.length_c   1.000
_cell.angle_alpha   90.00
_cell.angle_beta   90.00
_cell.angle_gamma   90.00
#
_symmetry.space_group_name_H-M   'P 1'
#
loop_
_entity.id
_entity.type
_entity.pdbx_description
1 polymer ?
#
loop_
_entity_poly.entity_id
_entity_poly.type
_entity_poly.pdbx_seq_one_letter_code
_entity_poly.pdbx_strand_id
1 'polypeptide(L)' 'HLTYADDARVHFDGQHHFDLQSGDHVWITRANRPITLLHPHSYSYYDTLRQKLHWGKKL' A
#
# COMPACT_ATOMS: atom_id res chain seq x y z
N HIS A 1 -19.72 6.20 -24.27
CA HIS A 1 -20.28 6.11 -22.90
C HIS A 1 -19.10 6.29 -21.94
N LEU A 2 -18.83 7.51 -21.49
CA LEU A 2 -17.81 7.73 -20.45
C LEU A 2 -18.38 7.15 -19.15
N THR A 3 -17.75 6.11 -18.62
CA THR A 3 -18.03 5.59 -17.29
C THR A 3 -17.79 6.71 -16.29
N TYR A 4 -18.86 7.36 -15.83
CA TYR A 4 -18.83 8.19 -14.64
C TYR A 4 -18.44 7.28 -13.48
N ALA A 5 -17.24 7.48 -12.95
CA ALA A 5 -16.77 6.77 -11.78
C ALA A 5 -17.39 7.44 -10.54
N ASP A 6 -18.68 7.19 -10.30
CA ASP A 6 -19.41 7.74 -9.15
C ASP A 6 -18.94 7.17 -7.81
N ASP A 7 -18.07 6.14 -7.83
CA ASP A 7 -17.65 5.40 -6.64
C ASP A 7 -16.11 5.29 -6.51
N ALA A 8 -15.40 6.28 -7.04
CA ALA A 8 -13.94 6.35 -6.94
C ALA A 8 -13.51 6.73 -5.50
N ARG A 9 -12.61 5.93 -4.90
CA ARG A 9 -12.13 6.16 -3.53
C ARG A 9 -10.62 5.96 -3.41
N VAL A 10 -9.97 6.83 -2.64
CA VAL A 10 -8.57 6.68 -2.23
C VAL A 10 -8.54 6.02 -0.86
N HIS A 11 -7.87 4.89 -0.74
CA HIS A 11 -7.70 4.18 0.53
C HIS A 11 -6.29 4.38 1.09
N PHE A 12 -6.19 4.68 2.38
CA PHE A 12 -4.93 4.83 3.12
C PHE A 12 -4.79 3.66 4.10
N ASP A 13 -3.88 2.73 3.81
CA ASP A 13 -3.57 1.53 4.61
C ASP A 13 -4.79 0.68 5.05
N GLY A 14 -5.92 0.81 4.34
CA GLY A 14 -7.18 0.14 4.66
C GLY A 14 -7.92 0.69 5.89
N GLN A 15 -7.40 1.71 6.56
CA GLN A 15 -8.03 2.31 7.76
C GLN A 15 -8.85 3.55 7.44
N HIS A 16 -8.38 4.36 6.49
CA HIS A 16 -9.04 5.59 6.07
C HIS A 16 -9.34 5.55 4.58
N HIS A 17 -10.39 6.25 4.16
CA HIS A 17 -10.67 6.47 2.76
C HIS A 17 -11.19 7.89 2.50
N PHE A 18 -11.09 8.32 1.25
CA PHE A 18 -11.60 9.59 0.76
C PHE A 18 -12.34 9.34 -0.57
N ASP A 19 -13.56 9.85 -0.67
CA ASP A 19 -14.39 9.74 -1.86
C ASP A 19 -14.01 10.83 -2.87
N LEU A 20 -13.71 10.42 -4.10
CA LEU A 20 -13.33 11.32 -5.18
C LEU A 20 -14.54 11.73 -6.00
N GLN A 21 -14.58 13.00 -6.36
CA GLN A 21 -15.56 13.53 -7.29
C GLN A 21 -14.97 13.71 -8.68
N SER A 22 -15.86 13.82 -9.68
CA SER A 22 -15.44 14.13 -11.04
C SER A 22 -14.71 15.47 -11.09
N GLY A 23 -13.49 15.47 -11.65
CA GLY A 23 -12.63 16.65 -11.70
C GLY A 23 -11.61 16.76 -10.56
N ASP A 24 -11.62 15.83 -9.59
CA ASP A 24 -10.57 15.76 -8.58
C ASP A 24 -9.24 15.23 -9.14
N HIS A 25 -8.14 15.74 -8.59
CA HIS A 25 -6.78 15.35 -8.97
C HIS A 25 -6.04 14.77 -7.76
N VAL A 26 -5.54 13.55 -7.92
CA VAL A 26 -4.75 12.87 -6.88
C VAL A 26 -3.27 13.00 -7.19
N TRP A 27 -2.50 13.49 -6.21
CA TRP A 27 -1.05 13.60 -6.30
C TRP A 27 -0.39 12.75 -5.22
N ILE A 28 0.47 11.82 -5.64
CA ILE A 28 1.24 10.98 -4.73
C ILE A 28 2.64 11.55 -4.60
N THR A 29 3.03 11.90 -3.39
CA THR A 29 4.35 12.45 -3.08
C THR A 29 4.97 11.72 -1.90
N ARG A 30 6.30 11.78 -1.79
CA ARG A 30 6.99 11.24 -0.62
C ARG A 30 6.65 12.09 0.60
N ALA A 31 6.18 11.45 1.67
CA ALA A 31 5.93 12.13 2.93
C ALA A 31 7.22 12.76 3.49
N ASN A 32 7.11 13.99 4.01
CA ASN A 32 8.25 14.70 4.61
C ASN A 32 8.81 14.00 5.86
N ARG A 33 7.96 13.23 6.57
CA ARG A 33 8.34 12.48 7.77
C ARG A 33 8.20 10.98 7.49
N PRO A 34 9.29 10.24 7.23
CA PRO A 34 9.23 8.81 7.05
C PRO A 34 9.01 8.10 8.40
N ILE A 35 8.37 6.93 8.35
CA ILE A 35 8.22 6.05 9.50
C ILE A 35 9.54 5.30 9.70
N THR A 36 9.99 5.21 10.95
CA THR A 36 11.10 4.33 11.34
C THR A 36 10.56 3.00 11.82
N LEU A 37 10.87 1.92 11.09
CA LEU A 37 10.49 0.57 11.48
C LEU A 37 11.59 -0.02 12.37
N LEU A 38 11.21 -0.53 13.53
CA LEU A 38 12.11 -1.26 14.41
C LEU A 38 12.22 -2.70 13.93
N HIS A 39 13.45 -3.15 13.69
CA HIS A 39 13.73 -4.53 13.32
C HIS A 39 14.74 -5.16 14.30
N PRO A 40 14.57 -6.44 14.69
CA PRO A 40 15.60 -7.18 15.41
C PRO A 40 16.93 -7.21 14.64
N HIS A 41 18.05 -7.38 15.35
CA HIS A 41 19.37 -7.50 14.73
C HIS A 41 19.49 -8.66 13.74
N SER A 42 18.73 -9.74 13.96
CA SER A 42 18.66 -10.91 13.09
C SER A 42 17.57 -10.82 12.01
N TYR A 43 16.96 -9.66 11.82
CA TYR A 43 15.88 -9.50 10.85
C TYR A 43 16.40 -9.63 9.41
N SER A 44 15.88 -10.61 8.68
CA SER A 44 16.06 -10.75 7.24
C SER A 44 14.74 -10.45 6.53
N TYR A 45 14.74 -9.36 5.75
CA TYR A 45 13.59 -8.98 4.92
C TYR A 45 13.23 -10.09 3.92
N TYR A 46 14.24 -10.70 3.29
CA TYR A 46 14.02 -11.76 2.31
C TYR A 46 13.50 -13.05 2.94
N ASP A 47 13.90 -13.38 4.17
CA ASP A 47 13.38 -14.57 4.87
C ASP A 47 11.90 -14.39 5.19
N THR A 48 11.54 -13.20 5.67
CA THR A 48 10.15 -12.81 5.93
C THR A 48 9.32 -12.87 4.65
N LEU A 49 9.85 -12.35 3.53
CA LEU A 49 9.17 -12.37 2.24
C LEU A 49 8.96 -13.81 1.72
N ARG A 50 9.99 -14.66 1.78
CA ARG A 50 9.90 -16.07 1.35
C ARG A 50 8.88 -16.85 2.17
N GLN A 51 8.84 -16.62 3.49
CA GLN A 51 7.85 -17.26 4.36
C GLN A 51 6.43 -16.81 4.01
N LYS A 52 6.20 -15.49 3.89
CA LYS A 52 4.87 -14.91 3.62
C LYS A 52 4.32 -15.28 2.24
N LEU A 53 5.18 -15.38 1.23
CA LEU A 53 4.78 -15.70 -0.15
C LEU A 53 4.96 -17.18 -0.51
N HIS A 54 5.40 -18.01 0.44
CA HIS A 54 5.69 -19.43 0.26
C HIS A 54 6.70 -19.76 -0.86
N TRP A 55 7.61 -18.85 -1.17
CA TRP A 55 8.60 -19.06 -2.22
C TRP A 55 9.65 -20.10 -1.83
N GLY A 56 9.88 -21.07 -2.72
CA GLY A 56 10.88 -22.12 -2.55
C GLY A 56 10.41 -23.33 -1.74
N LYS A 57 9.15 -23.39 -1.31
CA LYS A 57 8.55 -24.68 -0.92
C LYS A 57 8.37 -25.52 -2.18
N LYS A 58 9.09 -26.64 -2.28
CA LYS A 58 8.65 -27.75 -3.13
C LYS A 58 7.33 -28.25 -2.55
N LEU A 59 6.28 -28.29 -3.40
CA LEU A 59 5.02 -28.96 -3.11
C LEU A 59 5.28 -30.43 -2.75
#